data_AF-A0A024UBM5-F1
#
_entry.id   AF-A0A024UBM5-F1
#
_cell.length_a   1.000
_cell.length_b   1.000
_cell.length_c   1.000
_cell.angle_alpha   90.00
_cell.angle_beta   90.00
_cell.angle_gamma   90.00
#
_symmetry.space_group_name_H-M   'P 1'
#
loop_
_entity.id
_entity.type
_entity.pdbx_description
1 polymer ?
#
loop_
_entity_poly.entity_id
_entity_poly.type
_entity_poly.pdbx_seq_one_letter_code
_entity_poly.pdbx_strand_id
1 'polypeptide(L)'
;MAKATKLGHLITSQGDDATMEECKELPVQLNLPGMTLNFTSDWVVDTSDLQAAKAQHDDLLKRIETLEQENKYLREKCARVNDESNLDKFKCQLLVEMLAISSLDEEKSRAEYMKEKLKVESLKHDMKALLEKAASHNVDIKQFAALLKTL
;
A
#
# COMPACT_ATOMS: atom_id res chain seq x y z
N MET A 1 38.62 -56.23 11.00
CA MET A 1 40.07 -56.52 11.11
C MET A 1 40.84 -55.34 10.57
N ALA A 2 41.51 -54.57 11.43
CA ALA A 2 42.53 -53.60 11.05
C ALA A 2 43.58 -53.61 12.18
N LYS A 3 44.85 -53.60 11.77
CA LYS A 3 46.05 -53.85 12.60
C LYS A 3 46.86 -52.54 12.65
N ALA A 4 47.75 -52.48 13.64
CA ALA A 4 48.86 -51.53 13.84
C ALA A 4 48.58 -50.46 14.93
N THR A 5 49.48 -50.11 15.85
CA THR A 5 50.94 -50.29 15.91
C THR A 5 51.41 -50.22 17.37
N LYS A 6 52.36 -51.10 17.77
CA LYS A 6 53.16 -50.96 19.00
C LYS A 6 54.24 -49.88 18.80
N LEU A 7 54.31 -48.90 19.70
CA LEU A 7 55.50 -48.12 20.08
C LEU A 7 55.42 -47.97 21.60
N GLY A 8 56.45 -48.05 22.43
CA GLY A 8 57.85 -48.42 22.32
C GLY A 8 58.32 -48.57 23.77
N HIS A 9 59.16 -49.55 24.04
CA HIS A 9 59.66 -49.89 25.37
C HIS A 9 61.02 -49.21 25.57
N LEU A 10 61.19 -48.36 26.59
CA LEU A 10 62.45 -48.13 27.34
C LEU A 10 62.26 -46.95 28.31
N ILE A 11 62.27 -47.24 29.61
CA ILE A 11 63.18 -46.69 30.64
C ILE A 11 62.99 -47.57 31.87
N THR A 12 64.05 -48.28 32.24
CA THR A 12 64.17 -48.98 33.52
C THR A 12 64.63 -47.99 34.58
N SER A 13 63.84 -47.77 35.62
CA SER A 13 64.35 -47.36 36.94
C SER A 13 63.51 -48.03 38.01
N GLN A 14 64.13 -48.93 38.76
CA GLN A 14 63.57 -49.56 39.96
C GLN A 14 63.38 -48.51 41.06
N GLY A 15 62.25 -48.60 41.77
CA GLY A 15 61.98 -47.87 43.02
C GLY A 15 60.52 -48.00 43.47
N ASP A 16 60.32 -48.83 44.49
CA ASP A 16 59.27 -48.83 45.53
C ASP A 16 57.76 -48.92 45.21
N ASP A 17 57.21 -50.06 45.67
CA ASP A 17 56.02 -50.30 46.51
C ASP A 17 54.72 -49.47 46.38
N ALA A 18 53.63 -50.24 46.34
CA ALA A 18 52.24 -49.91 46.71
C ALA A 18 51.54 -48.71 46.03
N THR A 19 50.84 -48.97 44.92
CA THR A 19 49.37 -49.10 44.87
C THR A 19 48.95 -49.33 43.42
N MET A 20 48.29 -50.45 43.14
CA MET A 20 47.49 -50.58 41.92
C MET A 20 46.28 -49.65 42.10
N GLU A 21 46.46 -48.36 41.84
CA GLU A 21 45.31 -47.53 41.51
C GLU A 21 44.70 -48.17 40.27
N GLU A 22 43.48 -48.71 40.43
CA GLU A 22 42.63 -49.09 39.32
C GLU A 22 42.76 -47.99 38.26
N CYS A 23 43.25 -48.32 37.07
CA CYS A 23 43.20 -47.42 35.92
C CYS A 23 41.73 -47.10 35.65
N LYS A 24 41.19 -46.12 36.38
CA LYS A 24 39.88 -45.53 36.12
C LYS A 24 40.06 -44.83 34.79
N GLU A 25 39.49 -45.41 33.74
CA GLU A 25 39.46 -44.81 32.41
C GLU A 25 38.96 -43.37 32.56
N LEU A 26 39.85 -42.40 32.31
CA LEU A 26 39.49 -40.99 32.34
C LEU A 26 38.48 -40.75 31.21
N PRO A 27 37.26 -40.28 31.51
CA PRO A 27 36.26 -40.08 30.48
C PRO A 27 36.78 -39.02 29.50
N VAL A 28 36.91 -39.39 28.22
CA VAL A 28 37.35 -38.48 27.17
C VAL A 28 36.12 -37.84 26.56
N GLN A 29 36.00 -36.52 26.74
CA GLN A 29 34.97 -35.72 26.08
C GLN A 29 35.62 -34.89 24.96
N LEU A 30 35.14 -35.07 23.74
CA LEU A 30 35.52 -34.28 22.58
C LEU A 30 34.32 -33.44 22.12
N ASN A 31 34.43 -32.13 22.29
CA ASN A 31 33.42 -31.18 21.83
C ASN A 31 33.77 -30.72 20.41
N LEU A 32 32.98 -31.15 19.45
CA LEU A 32 33.02 -30.70 18.06
C LEU A 32 31.86 -29.71 17.82
N PRO A 33 31.92 -28.84 16.80
CA PRO A 33 30.80 -27.96 16.47
C PRO A 33 29.52 -28.76 16.21
N GLY A 34 28.51 -28.60 17.08
CA GLY A 34 27.22 -29.30 16.98
C GLY A 34 27.22 -30.77 17.40
N MET A 35 28.31 -31.29 17.96
CA MET A 35 28.37 -32.68 18.39
C MET A 35 29.32 -32.88 19.57
N THR A 36 28.86 -33.59 20.58
CA THR A 36 29.68 -33.96 21.73
C THR A 36 29.93 -35.47 21.71
N LEU A 37 31.19 -35.87 21.72
CA LEU A 37 31.60 -37.27 21.78
C LEU A 37 32.08 -37.59 23.18
N ASN A 38 31.39 -38.50 23.87
CA ASN A 38 31.75 -38.93 25.22
C ASN A 38 32.21 -40.38 25.18
N PHE A 39 33.42 -40.64 25.67
CA PHE A 39 33.96 -41.98 25.84
C PHE A 39 34.07 -42.31 27.33
N THR A 40 33.34 -43.34 27.75
CA THR A 40 33.36 -43.86 29.13
C THR A 40 33.60 -45.38 29.17
N SER A 41 33.04 -46.11 28.20
CA SER A 41 33.25 -47.55 27.97
C SER A 41 33.04 -47.87 26.49
N ASP A 42 32.09 -47.16 25.85
CA ASP A 42 31.92 -47.03 24.40
C ASP A 42 31.81 -45.54 24.00
N TRP A 43 31.97 -45.23 22.72
CA TRP A 43 31.75 -43.88 22.17
C TRP A 43 30.25 -43.58 22.05
N VAL A 44 29.79 -42.55 22.77
CA VAL A 44 28.43 -42.02 22.66
C VAL A 44 28.47 -40.67 21.98
N VAL A 45 27.65 -40.52 20.94
CA VAL A 45 27.51 -39.28 20.16
C VAL A 45 26.26 -38.54 20.61
N ASP A 46 26.42 -37.33 21.13
CA ASP A 46 25.32 -36.42 21.43
C ASP A 46 25.21 -35.32 20.36
N THR A 47 24.04 -35.24 19.74
CA THR A 47 23.69 -34.25 18.70
C THR A 47 22.45 -33.42 19.07
N SER A 48 22.03 -33.43 20.34
CA SER A 48 20.82 -32.72 20.78
C SER A 48 20.82 -31.25 20.37
N ASP A 49 21.94 -30.58 20.55
CA ASP A 49 22.08 -29.14 20.31
C ASP A 49 22.00 -28.81 18.81
N LEU A 50 22.58 -29.66 17.96
CA LEU A 50 22.48 -29.52 16.52
C LEU A 50 21.05 -29.79 16.03
N GLN A 51 20.35 -30.76 16.61
CA GLN A 51 18.94 -31.02 16.28
C GLN A 51 18.05 -29.85 16.74
N ALA A 52 18.28 -29.30 17.92
CA ALA A 52 17.55 -28.14 18.44
C ALA A 52 17.80 -26.89 17.56
N ALA A 53 19.06 -26.62 17.21
CA ALA A 53 19.41 -25.52 16.32
C ALA A 53 18.79 -25.67 14.93
N LYS A 54 18.77 -26.90 14.37
CA LYS A 54 18.11 -27.19 13.10
C LYS A 54 16.60 -26.95 13.18
N ALA A 55 15.94 -27.41 14.24
CA ALA A 55 14.51 -27.18 14.43
C ALA A 55 14.16 -25.69 14.54
N GLN A 56 14.98 -24.92 15.26
CA GLN A 56 14.82 -23.46 15.35
C GLN A 56 15.04 -22.79 14.00
N HIS A 57 16.06 -23.21 13.24
CA HIS A 57 16.32 -22.69 11.91
C HIS A 57 15.14 -22.93 10.96
N ASP A 58 14.56 -24.14 10.98
CA ASP A 58 13.41 -24.48 10.14
C ASP A 58 12.15 -23.69 10.52
N ASP A 59 11.94 -23.42 11.82
CA ASP A 59 10.84 -22.57 12.30
C ASP A 59 11.03 -21.10 11.88
N LEU A 60 12.25 -20.57 12.04
CA LEU A 60 12.60 -19.22 11.62
C LEU A 60 12.43 -19.04 10.10
N LEU A 61 12.79 -20.02 9.29
CA LEU A 61 12.57 -19.97 7.84
C LEU A 61 11.08 -19.86 7.49
N LYS A 62 10.22 -20.67 8.12
CA LYS A 62 8.77 -20.58 7.91
C LYS A 62 8.22 -19.23 8.35
N ARG A 63 8.74 -18.69 9.46
CA ARG A 63 8.32 -17.38 9.96
C ARG A 63 8.74 -16.26 9.00
N ILE A 64 9.96 -16.32 8.47
CA ILE A 64 10.45 -15.38 7.46
C ILE A 64 9.57 -15.43 6.22
N GLU A 65 9.28 -16.61 5.68
CA GLU A 65 8.41 -16.76 4.50
C GLU A 65 7.02 -16.17 4.74
N THR A 66 6.42 -16.46 5.91
CA THR A 66 5.11 -15.90 6.28
C THR A 66 5.17 -14.37 6.35
N LEU A 67 6.20 -13.82 7.00
CA LEU A 67 6.38 -12.37 7.12
C LEU A 67 6.63 -11.71 5.77
N GLU A 68 7.36 -12.35 4.87
CA GLU A 68 7.60 -11.85 3.51
C GLU A 68 6.30 -11.80 2.70
N GLN A 69 5.47 -12.83 2.79
CA GLN A 69 4.15 -12.86 2.16
C GLN A 69 3.24 -11.77 2.73
N GLU A 70 3.19 -11.60 4.06
CA GLU A 70 2.44 -10.53 4.72
C GLU A 70 2.94 -9.14 4.30
N ASN A 71 4.26 -8.93 4.24
CA ASN A 71 4.84 -7.66 3.84
C ASN A 71 4.47 -7.31 2.39
N LYS A 72 4.56 -8.30 1.49
CA LYS A 72 4.14 -8.15 0.09
C LYS A 72 2.66 -7.76 0.01
N TYR A 73 1.80 -8.50 0.71
CA TYR A 73 0.36 -8.21 0.74
C TYR A 73 0.06 -6.79 1.28
N LEU A 74 0.74 -6.37 2.35
CA LEU A 74 0.57 -5.04 2.93
C LEU A 74 1.04 -3.93 1.97
N ARG A 75 2.17 -4.13 1.28
CA ARG A 75 2.65 -3.17 0.27
C ARG A 75 1.66 -3.01 -0.87
N GLU A 76 1.12 -4.11 -1.38
CA GLU A 76 0.09 -4.09 -2.42
C GLU A 76 -1.19 -3.41 -1.94
N LYS A 77 -1.61 -3.68 -0.70
CA LYS A 77 -2.77 -3.02 -0.09
C LYS A 77 -2.55 -1.51 0.05
N CYS A 78 -1.38 -1.09 0.52
CA CYS A 78 -1.03 0.33 0.62
C CYS A 78 -1.02 1.01 -0.75
N ALA A 79 -0.49 0.36 -1.78
CA ALA A 79 -0.51 0.89 -3.14
C ALA A 79 -1.95 1.12 -3.63
N ARG A 80 -2.83 0.12 -3.48
CA ARG A 80 -4.25 0.24 -3.87
C ARG A 80 -4.96 1.37 -3.13
N VAL A 81 -4.80 1.47 -1.81
CA VAL A 81 -5.43 2.52 -1.01
C VAL A 81 -4.90 3.90 -1.39
N ASN A 82 -3.60 4.01 -1.70
CA ASN A 82 -3.01 5.25 -2.18
C ASN A 82 -3.59 5.68 -3.54
N ASP A 83 -3.77 4.74 -4.47
CA ASP A 83 -4.36 5.02 -5.78
C ASP A 83 -5.83 5.43 -5.66
N GLU A 84 -6.60 4.76 -4.79
CA GLU A 84 -7.98 5.12 -4.48
C GLU A 84 -8.07 6.53 -3.86
N SER A 85 -7.21 6.84 -2.90
CA SER A 85 -7.14 8.18 -2.29
C SER A 85 -6.79 9.27 -3.31
N ASN A 86 -5.88 8.99 -4.25
CA ASN A 86 -5.52 9.93 -5.30
C ASN A 86 -6.69 10.16 -6.27
N LEU A 87 -7.40 9.09 -6.63
CA LEU A 87 -8.58 9.18 -7.48
C LEU A 87 -9.69 10.00 -6.80
N ASP A 88 -9.92 9.81 -5.50
CA ASP A 88 -10.94 10.56 -4.78
C ASP A 88 -10.58 12.04 -4.61
N LYS A 89 -9.30 12.36 -4.37
CA LYS A 89 -8.83 13.76 -4.41
C LYS A 89 -9.09 14.41 -5.77
N PHE A 90 -8.80 13.68 -6.86
CA PHE A 90 -9.07 14.16 -8.21
C PHE A 90 -10.56 14.39 -8.46
N LYS A 91 -11.43 13.44 -8.09
CA LYS A 91 -12.89 13.59 -8.22
C LYS A 91 -13.41 14.80 -7.45
N CYS A 92 -12.97 14.97 -6.19
CA CYS A 92 -13.37 16.10 -5.36
C CYS A 92 -12.95 17.43 -6.01
N GLN A 93 -11.72 17.53 -6.49
CA GLN A 93 -11.23 18.73 -7.17
C GLN A 93 -12.05 19.03 -8.44
N LEU A 94 -12.27 18.02 -9.28
CA LEU A 94 -13.06 18.16 -10.50
C LEU A 94 -14.49 18.61 -10.22
N LEU A 95 -15.15 18.05 -9.20
CA LEU A 95 -16.50 18.45 -8.81
C LEU A 95 -16.55 19.92 -8.35
N VAL A 96 -15.55 20.38 -7.60
CA VAL A 96 -15.44 21.78 -7.18
C VAL A 96 -15.30 22.70 -8.40
N GLU A 97 -14.43 22.34 -9.35
CA GLU A 97 -14.22 23.11 -10.58
C GLU A 97 -15.47 23.14 -11.45
N MET A 98 -16.13 21.99 -11.65
CA MET A 98 -17.38 21.92 -12.41
C MET A 98 -18.51 22.71 -11.77
N LEU A 99 -18.57 22.74 -10.44
CA LEU A 99 -19.56 23.55 -9.71
C LEU A 99 -19.26 25.04 -9.89
N ALA A 100 -18.00 25.45 -9.83
CA ALA A 100 -17.59 26.82 -10.11
C ALA A 100 -17.98 27.24 -11.54
N ILE A 101 -17.70 26.40 -12.54
CA ILE A 101 -18.08 26.66 -13.95
C ILE A 101 -19.60 26.75 -14.09
N SER A 102 -20.34 25.79 -13.52
CA SER A 102 -21.81 25.78 -13.60
C SER A 102 -22.43 27.02 -12.97
N SER A 103 -21.88 27.48 -11.84
CA SER A 103 -22.35 28.71 -11.18
C SER A 103 -22.10 29.96 -12.04
N LEU A 104 -20.94 30.02 -12.72
CA LEU A 104 -20.60 31.12 -13.61
C LEU A 104 -21.51 31.14 -14.84
N ASP A 105 -21.79 29.98 -15.41
CA ASP A 105 -22.68 29.85 -16.58
C ASP A 105 -24.13 30.21 -16.23
N GLU A 106 -24.60 29.81 -15.03
CA GLU A 106 -25.92 30.21 -14.55
C GLU A 106 -26.02 31.74 -14.36
N GLU A 107 -25.00 32.38 -13.78
CA GLU A 107 -24.99 33.84 -13.61
C GLU A 107 -24.99 34.57 -14.96
N LYS A 108 -24.17 34.12 -15.92
CA LYS A 108 -24.17 34.67 -17.29
C LYS A 108 -25.54 34.52 -17.96
N SER A 109 -26.14 33.34 -17.88
CA SER A 109 -27.47 33.10 -18.47
C SER A 109 -28.55 33.98 -17.83
N ARG A 110 -28.52 34.14 -16.50
CA ARG A 110 -29.43 35.05 -15.79
C ARG A 110 -29.22 36.51 -16.22
N ALA A 111 -27.98 36.95 -16.40
CA ALA A 111 -27.67 38.32 -16.85
C ALA A 111 -28.17 38.56 -18.28
N GLU A 112 -27.96 37.62 -19.19
CA GLU A 112 -28.47 37.67 -20.57
C GLU A 112 -30.00 37.69 -20.60
N TYR A 113 -30.64 36.84 -19.81
CA TYR A 113 -32.10 36.82 -19.66
C TYR A 113 -32.63 38.17 -19.17
N MET A 114 -32.01 38.75 -18.13
CA MET A 114 -32.42 40.06 -17.60
C MET A 114 -32.26 41.17 -18.63
N LYS A 115 -31.18 41.16 -19.41
CA LYS A 115 -30.95 42.11 -20.50
C LYS A 115 -32.03 42.01 -21.58
N GLU A 116 -32.36 40.80 -22.02
CA GLU A 116 -33.40 40.60 -23.03
C GLU A 116 -34.79 40.96 -22.48
N LYS A 117 -35.07 40.64 -21.22
CA LYS A 117 -36.31 41.03 -20.54
C LYS A 117 -36.50 42.55 -20.53
N LEU A 118 -35.46 43.30 -20.17
CA LEU A 118 -35.51 44.77 -20.19
C LEU A 118 -35.74 45.32 -21.60
N LYS A 119 -35.09 44.74 -22.60
CA LYS A 119 -35.27 45.10 -24.01
C LYS A 119 -36.69 44.82 -24.52
N VAL A 120 -37.28 43.70 -24.12
CA VAL A 120 -38.68 43.37 -24.46
C VAL A 120 -39.65 44.35 -23.79
N GLU A 121 -39.43 44.69 -22.52
CA GLU A 121 -40.27 45.67 -21.83
C GLU A 121 -40.13 47.09 -22.43
N SER A 122 -38.93 47.50 -22.85
CA SER A 122 -38.76 48.78 -23.55
C SER A 122 -39.48 48.78 -24.89
N LEU A 123 -39.31 47.72 -25.71
CA LEU A 123 -40.02 47.57 -26.99
C LEU A 123 -41.54 47.59 -26.81
N LYS A 124 -42.04 46.92 -25.77
CA LYS A 124 -43.48 46.91 -25.43
C LYS A 124 -43.97 48.30 -25.03
N HIS A 125 -43.17 49.05 -24.27
CA HIS A 125 -43.51 50.45 -23.92
C HIS A 125 -43.56 51.33 -25.17
N ASP A 126 -42.56 51.22 -26.05
CA ASP A 126 -42.49 51.96 -27.31
C ASP A 126 -43.67 51.63 -28.23
N MET A 127 -44.01 50.34 -28.38
CA MET A 127 -45.18 49.88 -29.13
C MET A 127 -46.47 50.46 -28.57
N LYS A 128 -46.64 50.48 -27.24
CA LYS A 128 -47.82 51.06 -26.60
C LYS A 128 -47.92 52.55 -26.89
N ALA A 129 -46.81 53.29 -26.76
CA ALA A 129 -46.77 54.73 -27.07
C ALA A 129 -47.10 55.03 -28.54
N LEU A 130 -46.63 54.21 -29.48
CA LEU A 130 -46.97 54.32 -30.89
C LEU A 130 -48.47 54.07 -31.14
N LEU A 131 -49.05 53.06 -30.50
CA LEU A 131 -50.48 52.77 -30.61
C LEU A 131 -51.35 53.89 -30.02
N GLU A 132 -50.97 54.46 -28.88
CA GLU A 132 -51.67 55.61 -28.27
C GLU A 132 -51.60 56.87 -29.17
N LYS A 133 -50.46 57.11 -29.82
CA LYS A 133 -50.32 58.18 -30.83
C LYS A 133 -51.19 57.92 -32.07
N ALA A 134 -51.21 56.70 -32.59
CA ALA A 134 -52.06 56.35 -33.73
C ALA A 134 -53.56 56.51 -33.41
N ALA A 135 -53.97 56.11 -32.20
CA ALA A 135 -55.34 56.26 -31.72
C ALA A 135 -55.75 57.75 -31.56
N SER A 136 -54.86 58.60 -31.03
CA SER A 136 -55.14 60.04 -30.89
C SER A 136 -55.21 60.78 -32.23
N HIS A 137 -54.61 60.23 -33.29
CA HIS A 137 -54.65 60.79 -34.65
C HIS A 137 -55.72 60.14 -35.55
N ASN A 138 -56.65 59.33 -35.01
CA ASN A 138 -57.68 58.59 -35.77
C ASN A 138 -57.11 57.74 -36.93
N VAL A 139 -55.88 57.23 -36.80
CA VAL A 139 -55.29 56.34 -37.80
C VAL A 139 -55.87 54.94 -37.62
N ASP A 140 -56.48 54.38 -38.66
CA ASP A 140 -57.05 53.04 -38.62
C ASP A 140 -55.96 52.00 -38.35
N ILE A 141 -56.01 51.40 -37.16
CA ILE A 141 -55.02 50.45 -36.63
C ILE A 141 -54.82 49.26 -37.61
N LYS A 142 -55.84 48.91 -38.40
CA LYS A 142 -55.74 47.84 -39.42
C LYS A 142 -54.84 48.23 -40.59
N GLN A 143 -54.85 49.49 -41.01
CA GLN A 143 -53.99 49.99 -42.09
C GLN A 143 -52.54 50.14 -41.60
N PHE A 144 -52.35 50.60 -40.36
CA PHE A 144 -51.03 50.71 -39.74
C PHE A 144 -50.37 49.33 -39.54
N ALA A 145 -51.12 48.33 -39.07
CA ALA A 145 -50.64 46.95 -38.93
C ALA A 145 -50.33 46.27 -40.28
N ALA A 146 -51.01 46.67 -41.36
CA ALA A 146 -50.71 46.19 -42.71
C ALA A 146 -49.38 46.76 -43.25
N LEU A 147 -49.11 48.05 -43.02
CA LEU A 147 -47.86 48.72 -43.40
C LEU A 147 -46.63 48.18 -42.66
N LEU A 148 -46.78 47.82 -41.38
CA LEU A 148 -45.70 47.22 -40.59
C LEU A 148 -45.32 45.79 -41.03
N LYS A 149 -46.23 45.06 -41.68
CA LYS A 149 -45.96 43.71 -42.22
C LYS A 149 -45.29 43.72 -43.59
N THR A 150 -45.29 44.85 -44.28
CA THR A 150 -44.68 45.03 -45.60
C THR A 150 -43.25 45.57 -45.57
N LEU A 151 -42.74 45.89 -44.37
CA LEU A 151 -41.33 46.17 -44.05
C LEU A 151 -40.66 44.89 -43.53
#